data_AF-A0A355B628-F1
#
_entry.id   AF-A0A355B628-F1
#
_cell.length_a   1.000
_cell.length_b   1.000
_cell.length_c   1.000
_cell.angle_alpha   90.00
_cell.angle_beta   90.00
_cell.angle_gamma   90.00
#
_symmetry.space_group_name_H-M   'P 1'
#
loop_
_entity.id
_entity.type
_entity.pdbx_description
1 polymer ?
#
loop_
_entity_poly.entity_id
_entity_poly.type
_entity_poly.pdbx_seq_one_letter_code
_entity_poly.pdbx_strand_id
1 'polypeptide(L)' 'MPHASTETSGTMKNLSRYISSAVDEDLPPEVAEKGKHHLLDTLAAMVSGSRLVPGEAVIRYAAL' A
#
# COMPACT_ATOMS: atom_id res chain seq x y z
N MET A 1 -8.92 -12.91 -30.27
CA MET A 1 -9.57 -13.63 -29.16
C MET A 1 -10.55 -12.66 -28.51
N PRO A 2 -11.87 -12.93 -28.51
CA PRO A 2 -12.80 -12.09 -27.78
C PRO A 2 -12.58 -12.33 -26.28
N HIS A 3 -12.14 -11.33 -25.54
CA HIS A 3 -12.16 -11.37 -24.08
C HIS A 3 -13.63 -11.33 -23.67
N ALA A 4 -14.14 -12.42 -23.10
CA ALA A 4 -15.45 -12.42 -22.47
C ALA A 4 -15.43 -11.35 -21.37
N SER A 5 -16.29 -10.34 -21.50
CA SER A 5 -16.47 -9.32 -20.47
C SER A 5 -16.91 -10.01 -19.18
N THR A 6 -15.99 -10.19 -18.24
CA THR A 6 -16.33 -10.78 -16.94
C THR A 6 -17.06 -9.71 -16.16
N GLU A 7 -18.37 -9.89 -15.95
CA GLU A 7 -19.13 -8.93 -15.15
C GLU A 7 -18.53 -8.84 -13.74
N THR A 8 -18.20 -7.62 -13.32
CA THR A 8 -17.72 -7.36 -11.97
C THR A 8 -18.79 -7.74 -10.95
N SER A 9 -18.45 -8.63 -10.01
CA SER A 9 -19.39 -9.09 -8.99
C SER A 9 -19.93 -7.93 -8.15
N GLY A 10 -21.14 -8.08 -7.62
CA GLY A 10 -21.75 -7.07 -6.73
C GLY A 10 -20.86 -6.74 -5.53
N THR A 11 -20.20 -7.74 -4.95
CA THR A 11 -19.23 -7.56 -3.86
C THR A 11 -18.06 -6.69 -4.28
N MET A 12 -17.49 -6.92 -5.47
CA MET A 12 -16.37 -6.12 -5.96
C MET A 12 -16.80 -4.67 -6.23
N LYS A 13 -18.02 -4.46 -6.75
CA LYS A 13 -18.60 -3.11 -6.90
C LYS A 13 -18.72 -2.39 -5.55
N ASN A 14 -19.16 -3.08 -4.51
CA ASN A 14 -19.31 -2.51 -3.17
C ASN A 14 -17.96 -2.18 -2.52
N LEU A 15 -17.00 -3.11 -2.57
CA LEU A 15 -15.66 -2.88 -2.03
C LEU A 15 -14.96 -1.71 -2.74
N SER A 16 -15.05 -1.65 -4.07
CA SER A 16 -14.47 -0.57 -4.85
C SER A 16 -15.06 0.79 -4.48
N ARG A 17 -16.39 0.84 -4.30
CA ARG A 17 -17.08 2.07 -3.88
C ARG A 17 -16.62 2.53 -2.50
N TYR A 18 -16.51 1.61 -1.54
CA TYR A 18 -16.02 1.92 -0.20
C TYR A 18 -14.60 2.50 -0.23
N ILE A 19 -13.67 1.84 -0.94
CA ILE A 19 -12.27 2.33 -1.04
C ILE A 19 -12.23 3.72 -1.68
N SER A 20 -13.04 3.96 -2.72
CA SER A 20 -13.06 5.27 -3.37
C SER A 20 -13.65 6.38 -2.51
N SER A 21 -14.63 6.09 -1.64
CA SER A 21 -15.22 7.10 -0.76
C SER A 21 -14.40 7.37 0.50
N ALA A 22 -13.62 6.39 0.95
CA ALA A 22 -12.86 6.48 2.19
C ALA A 22 -11.81 7.60 2.22
N VAL A 23 -11.38 8.13 1.08
CA VAL A 23 -10.42 9.25 1.02
C VAL A 23 -11.01 10.56 1.53
N ASP A 24 -12.33 10.72 1.42
CA ASP A 24 -13.06 11.91 1.85
C ASP A 24 -13.58 11.79 3.30
N GLU A 25 -13.30 10.66 3.97
CA GLU A 25 -13.73 10.38 5.34
C GLU A 25 -12.59 10.61 6.34
N ASP A 26 -12.86 11.35 7.41
CA ASP A 26 -11.90 11.54 8.49
C ASP A 26 -11.67 10.23 9.25
N LEU A 27 -10.40 9.95 9.57
CA LEU A 27 -10.03 8.80 10.39
C LEU A 27 -10.32 9.06 11.88
N PRO A 28 -10.78 8.06 12.64
CA PRO A 28 -10.78 8.13 14.09
C PRO A 28 -9.38 8.48 14.62
N PRO A 29 -9.26 9.35 15.65
CA PRO A 29 -7.97 9.86 16.11
C PRO A 29 -6.93 8.76 16.45
N GLU A 30 -7.37 7.69 17.08
CA GLU A 30 -6.54 6.54 17.46
C GLU A 30 -6.05 5.74 16.26
N VAL A 31 -6.85 5.68 15.18
CA VAL A 31 -6.47 5.02 13.93
C VAL A 31 -5.43 5.86 13.19
N ALA A 32 -5.63 7.18 13.14
CA ALA A 32 -4.65 8.09 12.55
C ALA A 32 -3.31 8.04 13.31
N GLU A 33 -3.34 7.97 14.65
CA GLU A 33 -2.14 7.79 15.46
C GLU A 33 -1.42 6.48 15.17
N LYS A 34 -2.16 5.36 15.16
CA LYS A 34 -1.56 4.05 14.86
C LYS A 34 -1.01 3.98 13.43
N GLY A 35 -1.70 4.60 12.46
CA GLY A 35 -1.24 4.73 11.08
C GLY A 35 0.10 5.44 10.98
N LYS A 36 0.29 6.56 11.71
CA LYS A 36 1.59 7.24 11.79
C LYS A 36 2.69 6.33 12.33
N HIS A 37 2.42 5.55 13.37
CA HIS A 37 3.39 4.60 13.91
C HIS A 37 3.79 3.53 12.88
N HIS A 38 2.85 2.99 12.11
CA HIS A 38 3.15 2.02 11.06
C HIS A 38 3.96 2.60 9.90
N LEU A 39 3.68 3.85 9.52
CA LEU A 39 4.49 4.56 8.52
C LEU A 39 5.94 4.73 9.01
N LEU A 40 6.11 5.18 10.26
CA LEU A 40 7.44 5.35 10.85
C LEU A 40 8.21 4.03 10.97
N ASP A 41 7.53 2.95 11.39
CA ASP A 41 8.12 1.61 11.46
C ASP A 41 8.58 1.10 10.08
N THR A 42 7.74 1.27 9.06
CA THR A 42 8.07 0.87 7.68
C THR A 42 9.27 1.65 7.15
N LEU A 43 9.32 2.97 7.38
CA LEU A 43 10.46 3.80 6.99
C LEU A 43 11.73 3.40 7.74
N ALA A 44 11.64 3.13 9.05
CA ALA A 44 12.76 2.65 9.83
C ALA A 44 13.29 1.30 9.32
N ALA A 45 12.40 0.38 8.95
CA ALA A 45 12.75 -0.90 8.35
C ALA A 45 13.44 -0.72 6.99
N MET A 46 12.95 0.16 6.12
CA MET A 46 13.59 0.45 4.83
C MET A 46 14.99 1.07 5.00
N VAL A 47 15.12 2.09 5.85
CA VAL A 47 16.39 2.80 6.08
C VAL A 47 17.41 1.87 6.72
N SER A 48 17.05 1.16 7.79
CA SER A 48 17.95 0.21 8.45
C SER A 48 18.29 -0.97 7.53
N GLY A 49 17.30 -1.49 6.79
CA GLY A 49 17.45 -2.60 5.85
C GLY A 49 18.28 -2.26 4.60
N SER A 50 18.33 -0.99 4.19
CA SER A 50 19.10 -0.53 3.02
C SER A 50 20.61 -0.86 3.09
N ARG A 51 21.13 -1.04 4.31
CA ARG A 51 22.53 -1.38 4.59
C ARG A 51 22.79 -2.88 4.73
N LEU A 52 21.76 -3.72 4.60
CA LEU A 52 21.92 -5.17 4.56
C LEU A 52 22.27 -5.61 3.15
N VAL A 53 22.88 -6.80 3.02
CA VAL A 53 23.22 -7.41 1.72
C VAL A 53 22.08 -7.33 0.68
N PRO A 54 20.82 -7.69 0.99
CA PRO A 54 19.72 -7.54 0.03
C PRO A 54 19.40 -6.08 -0.31
N GLY A 55 19.48 -5.16 0.66
CA GLY A 55 19.25 -3.73 0.44
C GLY A 55 20.28 -3.12 -0.51
N GLU A 56 21.57 -3.40 -0.28
CA GLU A 56 22.64 -2.93 -1.17
C GLU A 56 22.52 -3.52 -2.58
N ALA A 57 22.13 -4.80 -2.71
CA ALA A 57 21.99 -5.45 -4.00
C ALA A 57 20.90 -4.79 -4.86
N VAL A 58 19.74 -4.48 -4.28
CA VAL A 58 18.64 -3.81 -4.99
C VAL A 58 19.00 -2.36 -5.34
N ILE A 59 19.68 -1.64 -4.44
CA ILE A 59 20.14 -0.27 -4.71
C ILE A 59 21.12 -0.25 -5.90
N ARG A 60 22.08 -1.19 -5.94
CA ARG A 60 22.98 -1.31 -7.10
C ARG A 60 22.24 -1.64 -8.38
N TYR A 61 21.26 -2.54 -8.34
CA TYR A 61 20.45 -2.89 -9.51
C TYR A 61 19.64 -1.70 -10.04
N ALA A 62 19.01 -0.93 -9.17
CA ALA A 62 18.18 0.22 -9.56
C ALA A 62 18.99 1.41 -10.11
N ALA A 63 20.30 1.46 -9.84
CA ALA A 63 21.22 2.49 -10.35
C ALA A 63 21.84 2.14 -11.72
N LEU A 64 21.50 0.99 -12.30
CA LEU A 64 21.83 0.60 -13.68
C LEU A 64 20.89 1.26 -14.68
#